data_AF-A0A2V8N534-F1
#
_entry.id   AF-A0A2V8N534-F1
#
_cell.length_a   1.000
_cell.length_b   1.000
_cell.length_c   1.000
_cell.angle_alpha   90.00
_cell.angle_beta   90.00
_cell.angle_gamma   90.00
#
_symmetry.space_group_name_H-M   'P 1'
#
loop_
_entity.id
_entity.type
_entity.pdbx_description
1 polymer ?
#
loop_
_entity_poly.entity_id
_entity_poly.type
_entity_poly.pdbx_seq_one_letter_code
_entity_poly.pdbx_strand_id
1 'polypeptide(L)'
;MFWRYVLFCIMLLGACLWAAAADQKLIYDQSTEALYNLDFNTAQHGYETLTHDYPDNPDYWNALAASIWLHIMYDQQKLNVESFSGSSLGTKDSRDTVNPADEKRLRDTVAIAIDKADAMLKKNPKDVRALYAKGISNATLASFEASAKRSYL
;
A
#
# COMPACT_ATOMS: atom_id res chain seq x y z
N MET A 1 -32.46 36.60 -0.08
CA MET A 1 -32.88 35.19 -0.29
C MET A 1 -31.76 34.33 -0.88
N PHE A 2 -30.89 34.88 -1.75
CA PHE A 2 -29.75 34.18 -2.38
C PHE A 2 -28.71 33.60 -1.38
N TRP A 3 -28.40 34.31 -0.30
CA TRP A 3 -27.39 33.89 0.70
C TRP A 3 -27.79 32.61 1.47
N ARG A 4 -29.10 32.37 1.68
CA ARG A 4 -29.59 31.18 2.40
C ARG A 4 -29.36 29.88 1.63
N TYR A 5 -29.44 29.91 0.30
CA TYR A 5 -29.16 28.74 -0.54
C TYR A 5 -27.66 28.46 -0.69
N VAL A 6 -26.84 29.51 -0.72
CA VAL A 6 -25.37 29.37 -0.76
C VAL A 6 -24.84 28.75 0.54
N LEU A 7 -25.33 29.19 1.71
CA LEU A 7 -24.96 28.59 3.01
C LEU A 7 -25.42 27.14 3.15
N PHE A 8 -26.60 26.80 2.61
CA PHE A 8 -27.12 25.43 2.65
C PHE A 8 -26.33 24.49 1.72
N CYS A 9 -25.93 24.94 0.53
CA CYS A 9 -25.06 24.18 -0.37
C CYS A 9 -23.66 23.95 0.22
N ILE A 10 -23.08 24.94 0.89
CA ILE A 10 -21.76 24.80 1.52
C ILE A 10 -21.81 23.79 2.69
N MET A 11 -22.88 23.78 3.49
CA MET A 11 -23.06 22.76 4.54
C MET A 11 -23.23 21.34 3.98
N LEU A 12 -24.02 21.18 2.91
CA LEU A 12 -24.24 19.87 2.28
C LEU A 12 -22.95 19.31 1.65
N LEU A 13 -22.15 20.15 1.00
CA LEU A 13 -20.85 19.75 0.46
C LEU A 13 -19.88 19.33 1.56
N GLY A 14 -19.86 20.05 2.69
CA GLY A 14 -19.03 19.72 3.85
C GLY A 14 -19.38 18.36 4.48
N ALA A 15 -20.67 18.03 4.57
CA ALA A 15 -21.14 16.76 5.14
C ALA A 15 -20.77 15.56 4.25
N CYS A 16 -20.91 15.67 2.93
CA CYS A 16 -20.53 14.60 2.00
C CYS A 16 -19.02 14.32 1.98
N LEU A 17 -18.19 15.36 2.03
CA LEU A 17 -16.72 15.21 2.09
C LEU A 17 -16.26 14.54 3.39
N TRP A 18 -16.93 14.82 4.51
CA TRP A 18 -16.60 14.21 5.80
C TRP A 18 -16.94 12.73 5.86
N ALA A 19 -18.11 12.33 5.33
CA ALA A 19 -18.53 10.93 5.29
C ALA A 19 -17.57 10.06 4.46
N ALA A 20 -17.12 10.55 3.30
CA ALA A 20 -16.17 9.83 2.45
C ALA A 20 -14.78 9.66 3.11
N ALA A 21 -14.30 10.68 3.83
CA ALA A 21 -13.03 10.59 4.54
C ALA A 21 -13.07 9.59 5.72
N ALA A 22 -14.21 9.51 6.41
CA ALA A 22 -14.41 8.52 7.48
C ALA A 22 -14.42 7.08 6.94
N ASP A 23 -15.03 6.86 5.78
CA ASP A 23 -15.10 5.56 5.11
C ASP A 23 -13.72 5.08 4.62
N GLN A 24 -12.95 5.97 3.99
CA GLN A 24 -11.56 5.68 3.58
C GLN A 24 -10.70 5.19 4.74
N LYS A 25 -10.75 5.90 5.86
CA LYS A 25 -9.96 5.57 7.05
C LYS A 25 -10.39 4.23 7.62
N LEU A 26 -11.69 3.96 7.67
CA LEU A 26 -12.22 2.69 8.16
C LEU A 26 -11.73 1.50 7.31
N ILE A 27 -11.85 1.60 5.98
CA ILE A 27 -11.37 0.56 5.06
C ILE A 27 -9.86 0.35 5.23
N TYR A 28 -9.09 1.44 5.33
CA TYR A 28 -7.64 1.35 5.51
C TYR A 28 -7.27 0.68 6.84
N ASP A 29 -7.91 1.06 7.94
CA ASP A 29 -7.65 0.50 9.27
C ASP A 29 -7.99 -0.99 9.31
N GLN A 30 -9.15 -1.40 8.78
CA GLN A 30 -9.56 -2.80 8.71
C GLN A 30 -8.63 -3.64 7.82
N SER A 31 -8.22 -3.10 6.67
CA SER A 31 -7.26 -3.77 5.78
C SER A 31 -5.91 -3.95 6.46
N THR A 32 -5.49 -2.95 7.24
CA THR A 32 -4.24 -2.99 8.00
C THR A 32 -4.31 -3.99 9.14
N GLU A 33 -5.42 -4.05 9.87
CA GLU A 33 -5.66 -5.05 10.90
C GLU A 33 -5.67 -6.47 10.32
N ALA A 34 -6.33 -6.68 9.17
CA ALA A 34 -6.30 -7.95 8.45
C ALA A 34 -4.86 -8.34 8.05
N LEU A 35 -4.08 -7.39 7.54
CA LEU A 35 -2.68 -7.62 7.16
C LEU A 35 -1.82 -8.02 8.37
N TYR A 36 -1.99 -7.37 9.52
CA TYR A 36 -1.31 -7.74 10.76
C TYR A 36 -1.64 -9.16 11.20
N ASN A 37 -2.87 -9.61 10.95
CA ASN A 37 -3.33 -10.96 11.24
C ASN A 37 -3.06 -11.96 10.10
N LEU A 38 -2.27 -11.57 9.08
CA LEU A 38 -1.92 -12.39 7.91
C LEU A 38 -3.14 -12.82 7.07
N ASP A 39 -4.29 -12.15 7.20
CA ASP A 39 -5.42 -12.31 6.30
C ASP A 39 -5.19 -11.45 5.04
N PHE A 40 -4.33 -11.96 4.16
CA PHE A 40 -3.94 -11.27 2.93
C PHE A 40 -5.10 -11.03 1.97
N ASN A 41 -6.11 -11.90 1.95
CA ASN A 41 -7.27 -11.74 1.07
C ASN A 41 -8.09 -10.51 1.47
N THR A 42 -8.45 -10.41 2.76
CA THR A 42 -9.21 -9.27 3.26
C THR A 42 -8.40 -7.98 3.15
N ALA A 43 -7.11 -8.01 3.50
CA ALA A 43 -6.24 -6.85 3.41
C ALA A 43 -6.11 -6.33 1.97
N GLN A 44 -5.78 -7.21 1.01
CA GLN A 44 -5.59 -6.81 -0.38
C GLN A 44 -6.88 -6.30 -0.99
N HIS A 45 -8.02 -6.93 -0.69
CA HIS A 45 -9.32 -6.48 -1.22
C HIS A 45 -9.69 -5.06 -0.76
N GLY A 46 -9.44 -4.74 0.51
CA GLY A 46 -9.71 -3.39 1.02
C GLY A 46 -8.75 -2.34 0.45
N TYR A 47 -7.46 -2.66 0.31
CA TYR A 47 -6.53 -1.75 -0.37
C TYR A 47 -6.85 -1.60 -1.86
N GLU A 48 -7.29 -2.65 -2.55
CA GLU A 48 -7.76 -2.58 -3.94
C GLU A 48 -8.95 -1.63 -4.08
N THR A 49 -9.94 -1.75 -3.19
CA THR A 49 -11.07 -0.81 -3.11
C THR A 49 -10.59 0.64 -2.98
N LEU A 50 -9.64 0.90 -2.05
CA LEU A 50 -9.08 2.24 -1.88
C LEU A 50 -8.33 2.74 -3.12
N THR A 51 -7.59 1.87 -3.82
CA THR A 51 -6.90 2.24 -5.08
C THR A 51 -7.85 2.46 -6.25
N HIS A 52 -9.01 1.79 -6.25
CA HIS A 52 -10.06 1.99 -7.25
C HIS A 52 -10.75 3.34 -7.04
N ASP A 53 -11.20 3.60 -5.81
CA ASP A 53 -12.01 4.76 -5.49
C ASP A 53 -11.18 6.05 -5.39
N TYR A 54 -9.92 5.91 -4.99
CA TYR A 54 -9.00 7.04 -4.78
C TYR A 54 -7.66 6.80 -5.51
N PRO A 55 -7.70 6.66 -6.85
CA PRO A 55 -6.55 6.22 -7.63
C PRO A 55 -5.38 7.20 -7.61
N ASP A 56 -5.62 8.46 -7.22
CA ASP A 56 -4.58 9.49 -7.15
C ASP A 56 -3.85 9.56 -5.80
N ASN A 57 -4.25 8.75 -4.81
CA ASN A 57 -3.56 8.68 -3.53
C ASN A 57 -2.44 7.62 -3.56
N PRO A 58 -1.15 8.01 -3.60
CA PRO A 58 -0.05 7.06 -3.67
C PRO A 58 0.07 6.17 -2.42
N ASP A 59 -0.47 6.58 -1.27
CA ASP A 59 -0.37 5.81 -0.02
C ASP A 59 -1.17 4.50 -0.08
N TYR A 60 -2.32 4.50 -0.78
CA TYR A 60 -3.14 3.29 -0.93
C TYR A 60 -2.50 2.28 -1.87
N TRP A 61 -1.84 2.76 -2.94
CA TRP A 61 -1.03 1.89 -3.80
C TRP A 61 0.17 1.32 -3.06
N ASN A 62 0.82 2.11 -2.20
CA ASN A 62 1.91 1.64 -1.35
C ASN A 62 1.45 0.55 -0.36
N ALA A 63 0.27 0.71 0.25
CA ALA A 63 -0.29 -0.29 1.16
C ALA A 63 -0.61 -1.60 0.42
N LEU A 64 -1.21 -1.52 -0.78
CA LEU A 64 -1.43 -2.69 -1.63
C LEU A 64 -0.11 -3.39 -1.98
N ALA A 65 0.91 -2.63 -2.42
CA ALA A 65 2.23 -3.19 -2.74
C ALA A 65 2.86 -3.89 -1.53
N ALA A 66 2.82 -3.28 -0.35
CA ALA A 66 3.34 -3.87 0.87
C ALA A 66 2.63 -5.19 1.22
N SER A 67 1.30 -5.23 1.08
CA SER A 67 0.51 -6.45 1.33
C SER A 67 0.80 -7.58 0.33
N ILE A 68 1.09 -7.27 -0.94
CA ILE A 68 1.51 -8.25 -1.95
C ILE A 68 2.90 -8.79 -1.60
N TRP A 69 3.84 -7.92 -1.27
CA TRP A 69 5.19 -8.34 -0.87
C TRP A 69 5.16 -9.25 0.36
N LEU A 70 4.40 -8.89 1.39
CA LEU A 70 4.27 -9.71 2.60
C LEU A 70 3.59 -11.05 2.31
N HIS A 71 2.61 -11.10 1.41
CA HIS A 71 1.99 -12.36 0.99
C HIS A 71 3.00 -13.28 0.29
N ILE A 72 3.82 -12.73 -0.62
CA ILE A 72 4.92 -13.48 -1.26
C ILE A 72 5.86 -14.05 -0.18
N MET A 73 6.25 -13.23 0.80
CA MET A 73 7.14 -13.65 1.89
C MET A 73 6.52 -14.73 2.78
N TYR A 74 5.19 -14.66 3.00
CA TYR A 74 4.44 -15.69 3.71
C TYR A 74 4.44 -17.01 2.96
N ASP A 75 4.14 -16.99 1.66
CA ASP A 75 4.13 -18.19 0.80
C ASP A 75 5.52 -18.83 0.66
N GLN A 76 6.57 -18.01 0.71
CA GLN A 76 7.96 -18.45 0.77
C GLN A 76 8.36 -19.00 2.15
N GLN A 77 7.44 -19.01 3.12
CA GLN A 77 7.66 -19.40 4.52
C GLN A 77 8.78 -18.58 5.19
N LYS A 78 8.95 -17.32 4.79
CA LYS A 78 9.99 -16.44 5.35
C LYS A 78 9.49 -15.64 6.57
N LEU A 79 8.18 -15.49 6.73
CA LEU A 79 7.53 -14.86 7.89
C LEU A 79 7.29 -15.85 9.05
N ASN A 80 8.35 -16.47 9.57
CA ASN A 80 8.26 -17.40 10.70
C ASN A 80 9.18 -16.97 11.86
N VAL A 81 8.91 -17.47 13.07
CA VAL A 81 9.62 -17.07 14.30
C VAL A 81 11.10 -17.50 14.25
N GLU A 82 11.44 -18.60 13.59
CA GLU A 82 12.82 -19.08 13.43
C GLU A 82 13.65 -18.17 12.52
N SER A 83 13.03 -17.53 11.51
CA SER A 83 13.67 -16.50 10.67
C SER A 83 14.15 -15.29 11.48
N PHE A 84 13.57 -15.03 12.66
CA PHE A 84 13.94 -13.91 13.52
C PHE A 84 14.98 -14.27 14.59
N SER A 85 15.18 -15.55 14.89
CA SER A 85 16.16 -16.02 15.89
C SER A 85 17.43 -16.64 15.28
N GLY A 86 17.42 -16.91 13.97
CA GLY A 86 18.55 -17.46 13.22
C GLY A 86 19.50 -16.43 12.59
N SER A 87 20.60 -16.90 11.99
CA SER A 87 21.58 -16.09 11.26
C SER A 87 21.17 -15.72 9.82
N SER A 88 19.97 -16.13 9.38
CA SER A 88 19.45 -15.89 8.02
C SER A 88 17.93 -15.71 8.01
N LEU A 89 17.41 -14.91 7.07
CA LEU A 89 15.98 -14.81 6.80
C LEU A 89 15.47 -16.08 6.11
N GLY A 90 14.61 -16.85 6.78
CA GLY A 90 14.04 -18.11 6.29
C GLY A 90 14.71 -19.36 6.88
N THR A 91 14.06 -20.51 6.70
CA THR A 91 14.54 -21.84 7.13
C THR A 91 15.06 -22.64 5.93
N LYS A 92 15.53 -23.88 6.16
CA LYS A 92 15.89 -24.83 5.08
C LYS A 92 14.74 -25.06 4.07
N ASP A 93 13.50 -24.82 4.50
CA ASP A 93 12.28 -25.08 3.72
C ASP A 93 11.80 -23.81 2.98
N SER A 94 12.40 -22.64 3.25
CA SER A 94 12.08 -21.40 2.55
C SER A 94 12.46 -21.48 1.07
N ARG A 95 11.59 -20.91 0.23
CA ARG A 95 11.77 -20.90 -1.22
C ARG A 95 12.21 -19.51 -1.66
N ASP A 96 13.15 -19.46 -2.60
CA ASP A 96 13.59 -18.20 -3.22
C ASP A 96 12.90 -17.93 -4.56
N THR A 97 12.12 -18.89 -5.05
CA THR A 97 11.29 -18.69 -6.25
C THR A 97 10.11 -17.79 -5.90
N VAL A 98 9.92 -16.72 -6.67
CA VAL A 98 8.73 -15.88 -6.63
C VAL A 98 7.85 -16.27 -7.82
N ASN A 99 6.53 -16.35 -7.60
CA ASN A 99 5.58 -16.52 -8.70
C ASN A 99 5.67 -15.30 -9.63
N PRO A 100 5.93 -15.49 -10.94
CA PRO A 100 6.07 -14.38 -11.88
C PRO A 100 4.85 -13.46 -11.94
N ALA A 101 3.64 -13.99 -11.72
CA ALA A 101 2.42 -13.19 -11.70
C ALA A 101 2.39 -12.23 -10.50
N ASP A 102 2.78 -12.70 -9.32
CA ASP A 102 2.81 -11.91 -8.08
C ASP A 102 3.94 -10.88 -8.11
N GLU A 103 5.11 -11.24 -8.65
CA GLU A 103 6.20 -10.30 -8.89
C GLU A 103 5.77 -9.18 -9.84
N LYS A 104 5.12 -9.53 -10.96
CA LYS A 104 4.62 -8.53 -11.91
C LYS A 104 3.60 -7.61 -11.25
N ARG A 105 2.63 -8.18 -10.51
CA ARG A 105 1.60 -7.40 -9.81
C ARG A 105 2.23 -6.42 -8.83
N LEU A 106 3.18 -6.87 -8.00
CA LEU A 106 3.91 -6.01 -7.08
C LEU A 106 4.62 -4.85 -7.79
N ARG A 107 5.38 -5.15 -8.85
CA ARG A 107 6.14 -4.13 -9.59
C ARG A 107 5.23 -3.12 -10.26
N ASP A 108 4.13 -3.57 -10.87
CA ASP A 108 3.15 -2.68 -11.49
C ASP A 108 2.49 -1.78 -10.43
N THR A 109 2.10 -2.32 -9.27
CA THR A 109 1.53 -1.55 -8.16
C THR A 109 2.51 -0.50 -7.63
N VAL A 110 3.79 -0.85 -7.46
CA VAL A 110 4.84 0.10 -7.04
C VAL A 110 5.05 1.19 -8.09
N ALA A 111 5.09 0.84 -9.38
CA ALA A 111 5.24 1.81 -10.46
C ALA A 111 4.09 2.84 -10.46
N ILE A 112 2.85 2.38 -10.26
CA ILE A 112 1.69 3.26 -10.13
C ILE A 112 1.85 4.19 -8.91
N ALA A 113 2.26 3.66 -7.75
CA ALA A 113 2.48 4.48 -6.55
C ALA A 113 3.50 5.62 -6.79
N ILE A 114 4.61 5.30 -7.48
CA ILE A 114 5.64 6.27 -7.87
C ILE A 114 5.07 7.32 -8.82
N ASP A 115 4.33 6.90 -9.85
CA ASP A 115 3.73 7.81 -10.82
C ASP A 115 2.75 8.80 -10.17
N LYS A 116 1.95 8.33 -9.20
CA LYS A 116 1.03 9.18 -8.44
C LYS A 116 1.77 10.15 -7.53
N ALA A 117 2.81 9.70 -6.83
CA ALA A 117 3.65 10.58 -6.02
C ALA A 117 4.37 11.63 -6.89
N ASP A 118 4.91 11.24 -8.05
CA ASP A 118 5.57 12.15 -8.98
C ASP A 118 4.61 13.17 -9.59
N ALA A 119 3.35 12.79 -9.84
CA ALA A 119 2.32 13.73 -10.27
C ALA A 119 2.04 14.81 -9.21
N MET A 120 2.06 14.45 -7.92
CA MET A 120 1.95 15.41 -6.81
C MET A 120 3.19 16.31 -6.73
N LEU A 121 4.39 15.73 -6.84
CA LEU A 121 5.66 16.47 -6.77
C LEU A 121 5.86 17.45 -7.94
N LYS A 122 5.34 17.12 -9.13
CA LYS A 122 5.34 18.07 -10.26
C LYS A 122 4.54 19.34 -9.95
N LYS A 123 3.45 19.22 -9.18
CA LYS A 123 2.62 20.37 -8.76
C LYS A 123 3.24 21.11 -7.59
N ASN A 124 3.79 20.37 -6.63
CA ASN A 124 4.49 20.90 -5.47
C ASN A 124 5.75 20.07 -5.17
N PRO A 125 6.94 20.52 -5.61
CA PRO A 125 8.18 19.76 -5.40
C PRO A 125 8.59 19.58 -3.94
N LYS A 126 7.95 20.30 -3.01
CA LYS A 126 8.19 20.23 -1.56
C LYS A 126 7.04 19.53 -0.82
N ASP A 127 6.15 18.83 -1.52
CA ASP A 127 5.10 18.05 -0.89
C ASP A 127 5.73 16.89 -0.10
N VAL A 128 5.80 17.06 1.22
CA VAL A 128 6.43 16.09 2.13
C VAL A 128 5.71 14.75 2.08
N ARG A 129 4.38 14.75 1.92
CA ARG A 129 3.61 13.51 1.83
C ARG A 129 3.96 12.75 0.56
N ALA A 130 4.04 13.44 -0.59
CA ALA A 130 4.42 12.82 -1.85
C ALA A 130 5.88 12.32 -1.84
N LEU A 131 6.81 13.09 -1.25
CA LEU A 131 8.19 12.65 -1.05
C LEU A 131 8.26 11.38 -0.20
N TYR A 132 7.51 11.34 0.91
CA TYR A 132 7.44 10.17 1.78
C TYR A 132 6.85 8.97 1.03
N ALA A 133 5.73 9.14 0.34
CA ALA A 133 5.08 8.09 -0.44
C ALA A 133 6.02 7.50 -1.50
N LYS A 134 6.75 8.34 -2.24
CA LYS A 134 7.76 7.89 -3.20
C LYS A 134 8.91 7.13 -2.51
N GLY A 135 9.34 7.59 -1.34
CA GLY A 135 10.32 6.89 -0.52
C GLY A 135 9.86 5.48 -0.14
N ILE A 136 8.61 5.34 0.30
CA ILE A 136 7.99 4.04 0.61
C ILE A 136 7.96 3.14 -0.61
N SER A 137 7.57 3.63 -1.79
CA SER A 137 7.55 2.81 -3.01
C SER A 137 8.93 2.22 -3.34
N ASN A 138 9.98 3.05 -3.23
CA ASN A 138 11.36 2.60 -3.44
C ASN A 138 11.81 1.61 -2.35
N ALA A 139 11.45 1.87 -1.09
CA ALA A 139 11.77 0.99 0.02
C ALA A 139 11.08 -0.38 -0.11
N THR A 140 9.82 -0.44 -0.53
CA THR A 140 9.09 -1.68 -0.79
C THR A 140 9.75 -2.48 -1.90
N LEU A 141 10.13 -1.83 -3.01
CA LEU A 141 10.83 -2.51 -4.11
C LEU A 141 12.18 -3.06 -3.66
N ALA A 142 12.99 -2.25 -2.97
CA ALA A 142 14.27 -2.69 -2.43
C ALA A 142 14.09 -3.85 -1.43
N SER A 143 13.07 -3.78 -0.57
CA SER A 143 12.77 -4.83 0.41
C SER A 143 12.35 -6.13 -0.27
N PHE A 144 11.54 -6.06 -1.33
CA PHE A 144 11.19 -7.22 -2.14
C PHE A 144 12.40 -7.88 -2.79
N GLU A 145 13.23 -7.09 -3.49
CA GLU A 145 14.47 -7.57 -4.11
C GLU A 145 15.38 -8.23 -3.06
N ALA A 146 15.50 -7.58 -1.92
CA ALA A 146 16.36 -8.00 -0.84
C ALA A 146 15.89 -9.30 -0.14
N SER A 147 14.60 -9.40 0.15
CA SER A 147 14.08 -10.45 1.03
C SER A 147 13.45 -11.60 0.27
N ALA A 148 12.66 -11.30 -0.76
CA ALA A 148 11.94 -12.32 -1.53
C ALA A 148 12.84 -12.95 -2.60
N LYS A 149 13.63 -12.13 -3.29
CA LYS A 149 14.53 -12.57 -4.38
C LYS A 149 15.97 -12.81 -3.95
N ARG A 150 16.39 -12.25 -2.81
CA ARG A 150 17.79 -12.28 -2.32
C ARG A 150 18.81 -11.79 -3.37
N SER A 151 18.45 -10.80 -4.19
CA SER A 151 19.23 -10.39 -5.37
C SER A 151 20.55 -9.63 -5.07
N TYR A 152 20.96 -9.54 -3.80
CA TYR A 152 22.27 -9.03 -3.37
C TYR A 152 23.28 -10.14 -2.97
N LEU A 153 22.86 -11.40 -2.99
CA LEU A 153 23.70 -12.59 -2.80
C LEU A 153 24.04 -13.24 -4.15
#